data_AF-A0A315R4B6-F1
#
_entry.id   AF-A0A315R4B6-F1
#
_cell.length_a   1.000
_cell.length_b   1.000
_cell.length_c   1.000
_cell.angle_alpha   90.00
_cell.angle_beta   90.00
_cell.angle_gamma   90.00
#
_symmetry.space_group_name_H-M   'P 1'
#
loop_
_entity.id
_entity.type
_entity.pdbx_description
1 polymer ?
#
loop_
_entity_poly.entity_id
_entity_poly.type
_entity_poly.pdbx_seq_one_letter_code
_entity_poly.pdbx_strand_id
1 'polypeptide(L)'
;MAINIDFKKIDKNKLLTSLIVIVFALILPSFTKEPQYTLLQQLYQSISAQDSGLLLLVSTKLVILNTLRHLPIYLGAFILAESLENFGPFENFTFLVTLIIIPITYQLISLLYDIDFVFAGPSYLTILIIFILHYLTKDIHHIFIKTIIISLFLFSIDWLDIIPFLSNYGFGRGEIIVSIREVTEFIGAEYIMNFFGFTFSIIIMINALILTRVVIYYYNNLKLLEESREKEEKIRELELEAVKSRYFSEIKHLVHDLKTPLVTIQGLSGVIDLKINNKKIHKYTEKISSSADKMGQMISEILYEDKKRKISLEELFNFLKIQLALEEIDDHISFDYDANLIIEANKVRLSRALINLIDNALKAINFKKGKINIKAEKLNNKIKILIKDNGKGIPPDQINNIWEIGYTTGIENTGLGLHFVKEVIESHGGKISIESKLEQGTKAKILLPEVSKFEKNTSS
;
A
#
# COMPACT_ATOMS: atom_id res chain seq x y z
N MET A 1 -4.14 -4.41 -41.59
CA MET A 1 -4.50 -4.31 -40.15
C MET A 1 -3.29 -3.72 -39.44
N ALA A 2 -3.32 -2.43 -39.12
CA ALA A 2 -2.19 -1.76 -38.47
C ALA A 2 -2.14 -2.23 -37.01
N ILE A 3 -1.12 -3.00 -36.65
CA ILE A 3 -0.84 -3.36 -35.25
C ILE A 3 -0.48 -2.05 -34.56
N ASN A 4 -1.37 -1.55 -33.71
CA ASN A 4 -1.09 -0.35 -32.92
C ASN A 4 -0.13 -0.77 -31.79
N ILE A 5 1.16 -0.57 -32.04
CA ILE A 5 2.23 -1.01 -31.15
C ILE A 5 2.34 -0.03 -29.97
N ASP A 6 1.83 -0.41 -28.80
CA ASP A 6 1.98 0.38 -27.58
C ASP A 6 3.27 -0.02 -26.83
N PHE A 7 4.36 0.70 -27.11
CA PHE A 7 5.66 0.53 -26.48
C PHE A 7 5.67 0.83 -24.97
N LYS A 8 4.59 1.36 -24.37
CA LYS A 8 4.50 1.59 -22.92
C LYS A 8 4.36 0.30 -22.11
N LYS A 9 3.99 -0.81 -22.73
CA LYS A 9 3.79 -2.10 -22.05
C LYS A 9 5.07 -2.94 -21.91
N ILE A 10 6.20 -2.48 -22.45
CA ILE A 10 7.49 -3.15 -22.31
C ILE A 10 8.12 -2.80 -20.96
N ASP A 11 8.60 -3.81 -20.23
CA ASP A 11 9.39 -3.59 -19.01
C ASP A 11 10.79 -3.08 -19.40
N LYS A 12 10.96 -1.75 -19.33
CA LYS A 12 12.21 -1.08 -19.72
C LYS A 12 13.41 -1.52 -18.90
N ASN A 13 13.22 -1.87 -17.63
CA ASN A 13 14.31 -2.30 -16.75
C ASN A 13 14.80 -3.68 -17.17
N LYS A 14 13.87 -4.63 -17.35
CA LYS A 14 14.22 -5.97 -17.87
C LYS A 14 14.85 -5.90 -19.26
N LEU A 15 14.32 -5.07 -20.15
CA LEU A 15 14.87 -4.88 -21.50
C LEU A 15 16.31 -4.36 -21.44
N LEU A 16 16.59 -3.32 -20.63
CA LEU A 16 17.95 -2.81 -20.46
C LEU A 16 18.89 -3.88 -19.88
N THR A 17 18.45 -4.62 -18.86
CA THR A 17 19.24 -5.73 -18.28
C THR A 17 19.53 -6.80 -19.33
N SER A 18 18.54 -7.19 -20.14
CA SER A 18 18.73 -8.18 -21.20
C SER A 18 19.77 -7.74 -22.24
N LEU A 19 19.74 -6.46 -22.66
CA LEU A 19 20.70 -5.91 -23.60
C LEU A 19 22.11 -5.90 -23.03
N ILE A 20 22.29 -5.50 -21.76
CA ILE A 20 23.59 -5.52 -21.08
C ILE A 20 24.14 -6.95 -21.03
N VAL A 21 23.30 -7.92 -20.67
CA VAL A 21 23.70 -9.34 -20.57
C VAL A 21 24.06 -9.92 -21.95
N ILE A 22 23.31 -9.58 -23.01
CA ILE A 22 23.62 -10.01 -24.39
C ILE A 22 24.93 -9.35 -24.87
N VAL A 23 25.15 -8.06 -24.62
CA VAL A 23 26.41 -7.39 -24.97
C VAL A 23 27.58 -8.02 -24.24
N PHE A 24 27.42 -8.35 -22.94
CA PHE A 24 28.42 -9.09 -22.20
C PHE A 24 28.70 -10.46 -22.84
N ALA A 25 27.66 -11.17 -23.30
CA ALA A 25 27.81 -12.44 -24.01
C ALA A 25 28.63 -12.32 -25.30
N LEU A 26 28.50 -11.21 -26.04
CA LEU A 26 29.29 -10.93 -27.24
C LEU A 26 30.76 -10.62 -26.95
N ILE A 27 31.06 -10.04 -25.78
CA ILE A 27 32.44 -9.71 -25.40
C ILE A 27 33.14 -10.92 -24.74
N LEU A 28 32.39 -11.77 -24.03
CA LEU A 28 32.95 -12.86 -23.23
C LEU A 28 33.95 -13.79 -23.96
N PRO A 29 33.76 -14.16 -25.26
CA PRO A 29 34.72 -14.98 -25.98
C PRO A 29 36.15 -14.41 -25.99
N SER A 30 36.34 -13.08 -25.96
CA SER A 30 37.66 -12.46 -25.92
C SER A 30 38.44 -12.81 -24.64
N PHE A 31 37.74 -12.96 -23.51
CA PHE A 31 38.33 -13.29 -22.22
C PHE A 31 38.56 -14.80 -22.05
N THR A 32 37.90 -15.64 -22.85
CA THR A 32 38.01 -17.10 -22.74
C THR A 32 39.08 -17.73 -23.63
N LYS A 33 39.76 -16.95 -24.48
CA LYS A 33 40.82 -17.45 -25.40
C LYS A 33 42.01 -18.10 -24.66
N GLU A 34 42.54 -17.42 -23.64
CA GLU A 34 43.66 -17.92 -22.83
C GLU A 34 43.33 -19.24 -22.09
N PRO A 35 42.17 -19.34 -21.39
CA PRO A 35 41.70 -20.62 -20.86
C PRO A 35 41.58 -21.74 -21.91
N GLN A 36 41.08 -21.44 -23.12
CA GLN A 36 40.93 -22.44 -24.19
C GLN A 36 42.29 -22.98 -24.67
N TYR A 37 43.27 -22.09 -24.86
CA TYR A 37 44.61 -22.50 -25.24
C TYR A 37 45.25 -23.40 -24.17
N THR A 38 45.07 -23.04 -22.89
CA THR A 38 45.53 -23.85 -21.76
C THR A 38 44.87 -25.24 -21.73
N LEU A 39 43.57 -25.32 -22.07
CA LEU A 39 42.85 -26.60 -22.15
C LEU A 39 43.42 -27.51 -23.24
N LEU A 40 43.73 -26.95 -24.43
CA LEU A 40 44.34 -27.71 -25.52
C LEU A 40 45.73 -28.24 -25.14
N GLN A 41 46.54 -27.45 -24.43
CA GLN A 41 47.83 -27.93 -23.91
C GLN A 41 47.67 -29.08 -22.91
N GLN A 42 46.71 -28.97 -21.98
CA GLN A 42 46.43 -30.03 -21.01
C GLN A 42 45.84 -31.27 -21.67
N LEU A 43 45.06 -31.12 -22.74
CA LEU A 43 44.56 -32.22 -23.56
C LEU A 43 45.71 -32.95 -24.25
N TYR A 44 46.69 -32.22 -24.79
CA TYR A 44 47.90 -32.84 -25.35
C TYR A 44 48.69 -33.61 -24.28
N GLN A 45 48.80 -33.08 -23.06
CA GLN A 45 49.43 -33.77 -21.95
C GLN A 45 48.72 -35.10 -21.62
N SER A 46 47.37 -35.13 -21.62
CA SER A 46 46.64 -36.38 -21.37
C SER A 46 46.89 -37.45 -22.44
N ILE A 47 47.07 -37.04 -23.71
CA ILE A 47 47.48 -37.95 -24.80
C ILE A 47 48.87 -38.52 -24.50
N SER A 48 49.85 -37.67 -24.21
CA SER A 48 51.24 -38.09 -24.00
C SER A 48 51.41 -39.01 -22.79
N ALA A 49 50.60 -38.79 -21.74
CA ALA A 49 50.60 -39.60 -20.53
C ALA A 49 49.67 -40.83 -20.60
N GLN A 50 48.81 -40.93 -21.64
CA GLN A 50 47.72 -41.90 -21.74
C GLN A 50 46.85 -41.96 -20.46
N ASP A 51 46.61 -40.81 -19.85
CA ASP A 51 45.96 -40.70 -18.55
C ASP A 51 44.50 -40.22 -18.71
N SER A 52 43.56 -41.13 -18.43
CA SER A 52 42.12 -40.87 -18.48
C SER A 52 41.64 -39.92 -17.36
N GLY A 53 42.36 -39.83 -16.25
CA GLY A 53 42.09 -38.88 -15.17
C GLY A 53 42.43 -37.45 -15.57
N LEU A 54 43.56 -37.23 -16.24
CA LEU A 54 43.91 -35.93 -16.82
C LEU A 54 42.89 -35.51 -17.89
N LEU A 55 42.46 -36.44 -18.75
CA LEU A 55 41.42 -36.20 -19.74
C LEU A 55 40.09 -35.77 -19.08
N LEU A 56 39.66 -36.46 -18.00
CA LEU A 56 38.45 -36.10 -17.26
C LEU A 56 38.56 -34.70 -16.62
N LEU A 57 39.73 -34.34 -16.09
CA LEU A 57 39.98 -33.01 -15.52
C LEU A 57 39.86 -31.91 -16.59
N VAL A 58 40.48 -32.10 -17.75
CA VAL A 58 40.39 -31.17 -18.89
C VAL A 58 38.93 -31.05 -19.35
N SER A 59 38.23 -32.18 -19.47
CA SER A 59 36.81 -32.21 -19.85
C SER A 59 35.94 -31.46 -18.85
N THR A 60 36.18 -31.63 -17.55
CA THR A 60 35.44 -30.91 -16.50
C THR A 60 35.66 -29.40 -16.59
N LYS A 61 36.91 -28.96 -16.79
CA LYS A 61 37.22 -27.53 -16.97
C LYS A 61 36.57 -26.97 -18.23
N LEU A 62 36.52 -27.74 -19.32
CA LEU A 62 35.83 -27.34 -20.54
C LEU A 62 34.33 -27.17 -20.31
N VAL A 63 33.68 -28.12 -19.61
CA VAL A 63 32.24 -28.03 -19.28
C VAL A 63 31.97 -26.75 -18.50
N ILE A 64 32.75 -26.46 -17.45
CA ILE A 64 32.62 -25.21 -16.67
C ILE A 64 32.77 -23.98 -17.56
N LEU A 65 33.78 -23.96 -18.42
CA LEU A 65 34.04 -22.84 -19.33
C LEU A 65 32.90 -22.64 -20.33
N ASN A 66 32.36 -23.73 -20.89
CA ASN A 66 31.24 -23.70 -21.81
C ASN A 66 29.97 -23.20 -21.10
N THR A 67 29.67 -23.67 -19.90
CA THR A 67 28.52 -23.17 -19.13
C THR A 67 28.63 -21.67 -18.84
N LEU A 68 29.82 -21.19 -18.48
CA LEU A 68 30.06 -19.76 -18.28
C LEU A 68 29.85 -18.94 -19.56
N ARG A 69 30.22 -19.48 -20.74
CA ARG A 69 30.00 -18.86 -22.04
C ARG A 69 28.54 -18.87 -22.47
N HIS A 70 27.84 -19.98 -22.21
CA HIS A 70 26.46 -20.19 -22.58
C HIS A 70 25.50 -19.36 -21.70
N LEU A 71 25.77 -19.28 -20.39
CA LEU A 71 24.88 -18.63 -19.42
C LEU A 71 24.41 -17.22 -19.83
N PRO A 72 25.27 -16.25 -20.18
CA PRO A 72 24.79 -14.91 -20.53
C PRO A 72 23.98 -14.89 -21.83
N ILE A 73 24.24 -15.78 -22.78
CA ILE A 73 23.46 -15.88 -24.03
C ILE A 73 22.02 -16.28 -23.70
N TYR A 74 21.88 -17.40 -22.99
CA TYR A 74 20.59 -17.98 -22.66
C TYR A 74 19.82 -17.16 -21.62
N LEU A 75 20.51 -16.60 -20.61
CA LEU A 75 19.92 -15.71 -19.62
C LEU A 75 19.47 -14.39 -20.28
N GLY A 76 20.30 -13.80 -21.15
CA GLY A 76 19.94 -12.59 -21.88
C GLY A 76 18.70 -12.79 -22.74
N ALA A 77 18.63 -13.91 -23.47
CA ALA A 77 17.47 -14.31 -24.25
C ALA A 77 16.21 -14.48 -23.38
N PHE A 78 16.35 -15.16 -22.25
CA PHE A 78 15.26 -15.40 -21.31
C PHE A 78 14.70 -14.09 -20.71
N ILE A 79 15.57 -13.18 -20.25
CA ILE A 79 15.14 -11.89 -19.71
C ILE A 79 14.49 -11.03 -20.81
N LEU A 80 15.03 -11.06 -22.03
CA LEU A 80 14.45 -10.34 -23.17
C LEU A 80 13.03 -10.84 -23.45
N ALA A 81 12.81 -12.16 -23.46
CA ALA A 81 11.49 -12.75 -23.62
C ALA A 81 10.51 -12.27 -22.54
N GLU A 82 10.93 -12.23 -21.27
CA GLU A 82 10.10 -11.69 -20.18
C GLU A 82 9.79 -10.19 -20.32
N SER A 83 10.74 -9.39 -20.83
CA SER A 83 10.53 -7.95 -21.01
C SER A 83 9.40 -7.63 -22.00
N LEU A 84 9.10 -8.57 -22.89
CA LEU A 84 8.11 -8.47 -23.96
C LEU A 84 6.79 -9.20 -23.63
N GLU A 85 6.66 -9.82 -22.45
CA GLU A 85 5.50 -10.64 -22.10
C GLU A 85 4.19 -9.86 -22.07
N ASN A 86 4.22 -8.59 -21.63
CA ASN A 86 3.03 -7.72 -21.61
C ASN A 86 2.80 -6.96 -22.94
N PHE A 87 3.64 -7.21 -23.95
CA PHE A 87 3.57 -6.54 -25.23
C PHE A 87 2.72 -7.37 -26.20
N GLY A 88 1.50 -6.87 -26.51
CA GLY A 88 0.42 -7.61 -27.18
C GLY A 88 0.79 -8.61 -28.28
N PRO A 89 1.62 -8.29 -29.31
CA PRO A 89 1.96 -9.26 -30.35
C PRO A 89 2.84 -10.42 -29.86
N PHE A 90 3.50 -10.29 -28.71
CA PHE A 90 4.39 -11.31 -28.12
C PHE A 90 3.83 -11.99 -26.87
N GLU A 91 2.65 -11.61 -26.36
CA GLU A 91 2.07 -12.16 -25.12
C GLU A 91 2.01 -13.69 -25.11
N ASN A 92 1.70 -14.31 -26.27
CA ASN A 92 1.69 -15.77 -26.44
C ASN A 92 2.90 -16.31 -27.23
N PHE A 93 3.82 -15.44 -27.65
CA PHE A 93 4.93 -15.76 -28.56
C PHE A 93 6.29 -15.29 -28.02
N THR A 94 6.40 -14.99 -26.73
CA THR A 94 7.67 -14.62 -26.07
C THR A 94 8.76 -15.66 -26.32
N PHE A 95 8.39 -16.94 -26.44
CA PHE A 95 9.28 -18.03 -26.83
C PHE A 95 9.98 -17.83 -28.19
N LEU A 96 9.29 -17.26 -29.18
CA LEU A 96 9.89 -17.01 -30.49
C LEU A 96 11.06 -16.04 -30.39
N VAL A 97 11.03 -15.13 -29.41
CA VAL A 97 12.13 -14.20 -29.12
C VAL A 97 13.38 -15.00 -28.75
N THR A 98 13.28 -15.95 -27.83
CA THR A 98 14.39 -16.82 -27.42
C THR A 98 14.91 -17.66 -28.60
N LEU A 99 14.01 -18.22 -29.40
CA LEU A 99 14.35 -19.05 -30.56
C LEU A 99 15.07 -18.26 -31.67
N ILE A 100 14.82 -16.95 -31.78
CA ILE A 100 15.45 -16.07 -32.77
C ILE A 100 16.76 -15.47 -32.22
N ILE A 101 16.75 -15.00 -30.98
CA ILE A 101 17.88 -14.23 -30.42
C ILE A 101 19.11 -15.12 -30.18
N ILE A 102 18.92 -16.39 -29.80
CA ILE A 102 20.04 -17.31 -29.55
C ILE A 102 20.82 -17.63 -30.84
N PRO A 103 20.19 -18.04 -31.96
CA PRO A 103 20.90 -18.21 -33.23
C PRO A 103 21.57 -16.92 -33.72
N ILE A 104 20.91 -15.76 -33.59
CA ILE A 104 21.49 -14.47 -33.99
C ILE A 104 22.74 -14.15 -33.16
N THR A 105 22.68 -14.33 -31.84
CA THR A 105 23.83 -14.08 -30.97
C THR A 105 25.00 -15.03 -31.28
N TYR A 106 24.73 -16.30 -31.58
CA TYR A 106 25.76 -17.23 -32.05
C TYR A 106 26.37 -16.81 -33.39
N GLN A 107 25.56 -16.37 -34.37
CA GLN A 107 26.06 -15.87 -35.65
C GLN A 107 26.92 -14.61 -35.47
N LEU A 108 26.52 -13.69 -34.58
CA LEU A 108 27.31 -12.49 -34.27
C LEU A 108 28.64 -12.84 -33.62
N ILE A 109 28.67 -13.79 -32.67
CA ILE A 109 29.91 -14.27 -32.06
C ILE A 109 30.81 -14.91 -33.12
N SER A 110 30.23 -15.72 -34.02
CA SER A 110 30.97 -16.35 -35.12
C SER A 110 31.63 -15.31 -36.03
N LEU A 111 30.88 -14.28 -36.44
CA LEU A 111 31.38 -13.18 -37.26
C LEU A 111 32.49 -12.35 -36.55
N LEU A 112 32.36 -12.12 -35.25
CA LEU A 112 33.29 -11.27 -34.49
C LEU A 112 34.62 -11.96 -34.16
N TYR A 113 34.61 -13.27 -33.98
CA TYR A 113 35.77 -14.02 -33.47
C TYR A 113 36.28 -15.11 -34.41
N ASP A 114 35.64 -15.29 -35.57
CA ASP A 114 35.96 -16.34 -36.55
C ASP A 114 35.88 -17.75 -35.91
N ILE A 115 34.82 -17.98 -35.12
CA ILE A 115 34.56 -19.24 -34.43
C ILE A 115 33.36 -19.92 -35.08
N ASP A 116 33.51 -21.16 -35.52
CA ASP A 116 32.39 -21.96 -36.03
C ASP A 116 31.48 -22.40 -34.87
N PHE A 117 30.39 -21.65 -34.66
CA PHE A 117 29.40 -22.02 -33.67
C PHE A 117 28.44 -23.05 -34.26
N VAL A 118 28.62 -24.32 -33.90
CA VAL A 118 27.75 -25.40 -34.39
C VAL A 118 26.46 -25.43 -33.58
N PHE A 119 25.34 -25.09 -34.22
CA PHE A 119 24.01 -25.24 -33.64
C PHE A 119 23.61 -26.72 -33.65
N ALA A 120 23.73 -27.37 -32.49
CA ALA A 120 23.66 -28.83 -32.36
C ALA A 120 22.54 -29.27 -31.38
N GLY A 121 22.42 -30.59 -31.17
CA GLY A 121 21.43 -31.20 -30.25
C GLY A 121 21.29 -30.51 -28.88
N PRO A 122 22.38 -30.18 -28.18
CA PRO A 122 22.34 -29.46 -26.90
C PRO A 122 21.65 -28.10 -26.96
N SER A 123 21.84 -27.35 -28.06
CA SER A 123 21.23 -26.03 -28.22
C SER A 123 19.71 -26.14 -28.32
N TYR A 124 19.19 -27.13 -29.04
CA TYR A 124 17.75 -27.40 -29.12
C TYR A 124 17.19 -27.83 -27.76
N LEU A 125 17.87 -28.73 -27.05
CA LEU A 125 17.46 -29.18 -25.72
C LEU A 125 17.43 -28.02 -24.71
N THR A 126 18.45 -27.16 -24.77
CA THR A 126 18.57 -25.98 -23.91
C THR A 126 17.44 -24.98 -24.17
N ILE A 127 17.14 -24.68 -25.44
CA ILE A 127 16.03 -23.80 -25.82
C ILE A 127 14.69 -24.35 -25.30
N LEU A 128 14.47 -25.67 -25.43
CA LEU A 128 13.28 -26.33 -24.92
C LEU A 128 13.16 -26.22 -23.39
N ILE A 129 14.26 -26.44 -22.67
CA ILE A 129 14.26 -26.32 -21.20
C ILE A 129 14.01 -24.88 -20.76
N ILE A 130 14.64 -23.91 -21.42
CA ILE A 130 14.44 -22.48 -21.14
C ILE A 130 12.99 -22.08 -21.40
N PHE A 131 12.37 -22.62 -22.46
CA PHE A 131 10.94 -22.44 -22.72
C PHE A 131 10.07 -22.97 -21.58
N ILE A 132 10.32 -24.21 -21.14
CA ILE A 132 9.59 -24.80 -20.00
C ILE A 132 9.79 -23.95 -18.73
N LEU A 133 11.02 -23.52 -18.46
CA LEU A 133 11.36 -22.69 -17.31
C LEU A 133 10.67 -21.33 -17.35
N HIS A 134 10.52 -20.73 -18.53
CA HIS A 134 9.83 -19.44 -18.68
C HIS A 134 8.39 -19.55 -18.17
N TYR A 135 7.68 -20.61 -18.55
CA TYR A 135 6.32 -20.85 -18.07
C TYR A 135 6.27 -21.22 -16.59
N LEU A 136 7.15 -22.13 -16.14
CA LEU A 136 7.16 -22.61 -14.76
C LEU A 136 7.58 -21.54 -13.74
N THR A 137 8.38 -20.55 -14.15
CA THR A 137 8.97 -19.53 -13.27
C THR A 137 8.38 -18.13 -13.47
N LYS A 138 7.23 -18.02 -14.14
CA LYS A 138 6.53 -16.76 -14.42
C LYS A 138 6.29 -15.91 -13.16
N ASP A 139 5.83 -16.53 -12.09
CA ASP A 139 5.52 -15.86 -10.82
C ASP A 139 6.76 -15.53 -9.97
N ILE A 140 7.95 -15.97 -10.39
CA ILE A 140 9.20 -15.69 -9.66
C ILE A 140 9.77 -14.36 -10.16
N HIS A 141 9.84 -13.34 -9.32
CA HIS A 141 10.34 -12.03 -9.75
C HIS A 141 11.87 -11.85 -9.60
N HIS A 142 12.51 -12.66 -8.76
CA HIS A 142 13.94 -12.50 -8.46
C HIS A 142 14.84 -13.10 -9.55
N ILE A 143 15.51 -12.22 -10.29
CA ILE A 143 16.41 -12.62 -11.40
C ILE A 143 17.55 -13.53 -10.95
N PHE A 144 18.10 -13.32 -9.75
CA PHE A 144 19.20 -14.12 -9.21
C PHE A 144 18.84 -15.61 -9.10
N ILE A 145 17.63 -15.92 -8.64
CA ILE A 145 17.17 -17.31 -8.51
C ILE A 145 17.03 -17.95 -9.90
N LYS A 146 16.51 -17.20 -10.88
CA LYS A 146 16.40 -17.67 -12.26
C LYS A 146 17.76 -17.93 -12.89
N THR A 147 18.74 -17.05 -12.64
CA THR A 147 20.13 -17.26 -13.06
C THR A 147 20.70 -18.56 -12.49
N ILE A 148 20.49 -18.85 -11.20
CA ILE A 148 20.94 -20.11 -10.59
C ILE A 148 20.27 -21.31 -11.27
N ILE A 149 18.95 -21.29 -11.41
CA ILE A 149 18.20 -22.39 -12.04
C ILE A 149 18.69 -22.65 -13.46
N ILE A 150 18.76 -21.60 -14.30
CA ILE A 150 19.22 -21.70 -15.69
C ILE A 150 20.67 -22.23 -15.72
N SER A 151 21.55 -21.74 -14.85
CA SER A 151 22.94 -22.19 -14.80
C SER A 151 23.08 -23.68 -14.49
N LEU A 152 22.24 -24.24 -13.60
CA LEU A 152 22.27 -25.66 -13.28
C LEU A 152 21.77 -26.53 -14.44
N PHE A 153 20.71 -26.10 -15.13
CA PHE A 153 20.24 -26.82 -16.33
C PHE A 153 21.29 -26.78 -17.44
N LEU A 154 21.91 -25.62 -17.70
CA LEU A 154 23.01 -25.51 -18.66
C LEU A 154 24.18 -26.41 -18.28
N PHE A 155 24.60 -26.38 -17.02
CA PHE A 155 25.71 -27.19 -16.54
C PHE A 155 25.44 -28.68 -16.71
N SER A 156 24.21 -29.12 -16.45
CA SER A 156 23.79 -30.50 -16.71
C SER A 156 23.84 -30.88 -18.20
N ILE A 157 23.40 -29.99 -19.09
CA ILE A 157 23.38 -30.25 -20.54
C ILE A 157 24.80 -30.25 -21.12
N ASP A 158 25.67 -29.34 -20.68
CA ASP A 158 27.06 -29.26 -21.15
C ASP A 158 27.86 -30.52 -20.78
N TRP A 159 27.48 -31.24 -19.70
CA TRP A 159 28.03 -32.58 -19.41
C TRP A 159 27.61 -33.66 -20.41
N LEU A 160 26.48 -33.51 -21.11
CA LEU A 160 26.07 -34.45 -22.17
C LEU A 160 26.95 -34.31 -23.41
N ASP A 161 27.50 -33.12 -23.64
CA ASP A 161 28.34 -32.85 -24.81
C ASP A 161 29.67 -33.61 -24.80
N ILE A 162 30.21 -33.91 -23.63
CA ILE A 162 31.48 -34.65 -23.51
C ILE A 162 31.31 -36.16 -23.66
N ILE A 163 30.08 -36.69 -23.77
CA ILE A 163 29.79 -38.12 -23.81
C ILE A 163 29.98 -38.65 -25.24
N PRO A 164 30.99 -39.50 -25.51
CA PRO A 164 31.21 -40.04 -26.86
C PRO A 164 30.00 -40.78 -27.43
N PHE A 165 29.28 -41.54 -26.60
CA PHE A 165 28.08 -42.26 -27.00
C PHE A 165 26.99 -41.35 -27.59
N LEU A 166 26.87 -40.10 -27.12
CA LEU A 166 25.85 -39.16 -27.58
C LEU A 166 26.23 -38.44 -28.89
N SER A 167 27.45 -38.62 -29.39
CA SER A 167 27.91 -37.97 -30.63
C SER A 167 27.05 -38.32 -31.85
N ASN A 168 26.57 -39.57 -31.92
CA ASN A 168 25.65 -40.06 -32.95
C ASN A 168 24.27 -39.40 -32.90
N TYR A 169 23.92 -38.78 -31.78
CA TYR A 169 22.64 -38.09 -31.56
C TYR A 169 22.77 -36.57 -31.68
N GLY A 170 23.89 -36.09 -32.21
CA GLY A 170 24.10 -34.65 -32.46
C GLY A 170 24.66 -33.89 -31.26
N PHE A 171 25.19 -34.57 -30.24
CA PHE A 171 25.97 -33.95 -29.16
C PHE A 171 27.46 -33.92 -29.52
N GLY A 172 28.24 -33.09 -28.82
CA GLY A 172 29.70 -33.07 -28.93
C GLY A 172 30.24 -32.61 -30.28
N ARG A 173 29.60 -31.59 -30.85
CA ARG A 173 29.94 -31.02 -32.18
C ARG A 173 30.85 -29.79 -32.11
N GLY A 174 31.10 -29.23 -30.93
CA GLY A 174 32.02 -28.09 -30.77
C GLY A 174 33.48 -28.51 -31.00
N GLU A 175 34.30 -27.61 -31.55
CA GLU A 175 35.68 -27.87 -31.98
C GLU A 175 36.54 -28.57 -30.90
N ILE A 176 36.63 -27.99 -29.70
CA ILE A 176 37.41 -28.59 -28.59
C ILE A 176 36.77 -29.90 -28.09
N ILE A 177 35.44 -30.02 -28.16
CA ILE A 177 34.73 -31.23 -27.73
C ILE A 177 35.01 -32.39 -28.70
N VAL A 178 35.11 -32.10 -30.00
CA VAL A 178 35.54 -33.07 -31.01
C VAL A 178 36.96 -33.56 -30.70
N SER A 179 37.89 -32.66 -30.36
CA SER A 179 39.24 -33.05 -29.95
C SER A 179 39.23 -33.93 -28.69
N ILE A 180 38.41 -33.60 -27.68
CA ILE A 180 38.26 -34.45 -26.48
C ILE A 180 37.75 -35.84 -26.85
N ARG A 181 36.79 -35.94 -27.77
CA ARG A 181 36.25 -37.23 -28.23
C ARG A 181 37.32 -38.06 -28.93
N GLU A 182 38.05 -37.47 -29.87
CA GLU A 182 39.15 -38.15 -30.59
C GLU A 182 40.21 -38.67 -29.62
N VAL A 183 40.58 -37.88 -28.62
CA VAL A 183 41.51 -38.30 -27.55
C VAL A 183 40.91 -39.40 -26.68
N THR A 184 39.61 -39.33 -26.39
CA THR A 184 38.90 -40.36 -25.62
C THR A 184 38.95 -41.71 -26.32
N GLU A 185 38.69 -41.73 -27.63
CA GLU A 185 38.77 -42.92 -28.48
C GLU A 185 40.21 -43.43 -28.56
N PHE A 186 41.19 -42.54 -28.75
CA PHE A 186 42.60 -42.89 -28.83
C PHE A 186 43.16 -43.54 -27.55
N ILE A 187 42.80 -43.02 -26.37
CA ILE A 187 43.25 -43.56 -25.07
C ILE A 187 42.38 -44.76 -24.62
N GLY A 188 41.25 -45.02 -25.28
CA GLY A 188 40.29 -46.07 -24.87
C GLY A 188 39.51 -45.70 -23.60
N ALA A 189 39.29 -44.41 -23.36
CA ALA A 189 38.63 -43.89 -22.15
C ALA A 189 37.10 -43.70 -22.31
N GLU A 190 36.49 -44.23 -23.37
CA GLU A 190 35.07 -44.04 -23.69
C GLU A 190 34.14 -44.43 -22.54
N TYR A 191 34.38 -45.58 -21.90
CA TYR A 191 33.58 -46.03 -20.77
C TYR A 191 33.60 -45.03 -19.60
N ILE A 192 34.79 -44.53 -19.28
CA ILE A 192 34.99 -43.56 -18.18
C ILE A 192 34.26 -42.25 -18.52
N MET A 193 34.44 -41.74 -19.73
CA MET A 193 33.81 -40.50 -20.18
C MET A 193 32.28 -40.61 -20.23
N ASN A 194 31.75 -41.71 -20.76
CA ASN A 194 30.32 -41.97 -20.77
C ASN A 194 29.76 -42.05 -19.33
N PHE A 195 30.41 -42.83 -18.45
CA PHE A 195 29.96 -43.01 -17.07
C PHE A 195 29.93 -41.70 -16.29
N PHE A 196 31.02 -40.94 -16.29
CA PHE A 196 31.10 -39.67 -15.57
C PHE A 196 30.18 -38.61 -16.19
N GLY A 197 30.12 -38.50 -17.51
CA GLY A 197 29.24 -37.56 -18.19
C GLY A 197 27.77 -37.79 -17.85
N PHE A 198 27.28 -39.03 -17.94
CA PHE A 198 25.91 -39.36 -17.54
C PHE A 198 25.68 -39.12 -16.05
N THR A 199 26.61 -39.55 -15.18
CA THR A 199 26.48 -39.42 -13.73
C THR A 199 26.37 -37.94 -13.32
N PHE A 200 27.27 -37.08 -13.79
CA PHE A 200 27.23 -35.66 -13.46
C PHE A 200 26.00 -34.99 -14.07
N SER A 201 25.69 -35.25 -15.34
CA SER A 201 24.51 -34.68 -15.99
C SER A 201 23.23 -35.02 -15.25
N ILE A 202 23.01 -36.30 -14.90
CA ILE A 202 21.81 -36.75 -14.17
C ILE A 202 21.74 -36.15 -12.76
N ILE A 203 22.84 -36.16 -12.00
CA ILE A 203 22.85 -35.61 -10.64
C ILE A 203 22.51 -34.11 -10.67
N ILE A 204 23.13 -33.35 -11.57
CA ILE A 204 22.90 -31.91 -11.69
C ILE A 204 21.47 -31.64 -12.19
N MET A 205 20.97 -32.42 -13.16
CA MET A 205 19.59 -32.30 -13.67
C MET A 205 18.55 -32.50 -12.57
N ILE A 206 18.72 -33.55 -11.75
CA ILE A 206 17.82 -33.84 -10.63
C ILE A 206 17.85 -32.68 -9.62
N ASN A 207 19.03 -32.17 -9.29
CA ASN A 207 19.16 -31.01 -8.39
C ASN A 207 18.49 -29.76 -8.98
N ALA A 208 18.65 -29.50 -10.28
CA ALA A 208 18.00 -28.38 -10.96
C ALA A 208 16.47 -28.50 -10.91
N LEU A 209 15.92 -29.70 -11.13
CA LEU A 209 14.49 -29.98 -11.04
C LEU A 209 13.94 -29.82 -9.61
N ILE A 210 14.66 -30.35 -8.61
CA ILE A 210 14.28 -30.20 -7.19
C ILE A 210 14.30 -28.72 -6.79
N LEU A 211 15.37 -28.00 -7.12
CA LEU A 211 15.47 -26.57 -6.82
C LEU A 211 14.33 -25.80 -7.45
N THR A 212 14.04 -26.04 -8.74
CA THR A 212 12.93 -25.40 -9.45
C THR A 212 11.60 -25.68 -8.74
N ARG A 213 11.35 -26.93 -8.33
CA ARG A 213 10.11 -27.31 -7.63
C ARG A 213 9.99 -26.64 -6.26
N VAL A 214 11.06 -26.60 -5.47
CA VAL A 214 11.10 -25.96 -4.15
C VAL A 214 10.85 -24.46 -4.27
N VAL A 215 11.49 -23.79 -5.23
CA VAL A 215 11.31 -22.37 -5.45
C VAL A 215 9.86 -22.07 -5.85
N ILE A 216 9.28 -22.80 -6.81
CA ILE A 216 7.89 -22.60 -7.22
C ILE A 216 6.93 -22.79 -6.02
N TYR A 217 7.15 -23.84 -5.23
CA TYR A 217 6.36 -24.09 -4.02
C TYR A 217 6.47 -22.93 -3.01
N TYR A 218 7.68 -22.42 -2.78
CA TYR A 218 7.92 -21.30 -1.88
C TYR A 218 7.16 -20.03 -2.31
N TYR A 219 7.24 -19.65 -3.59
CA TYR A 219 6.53 -18.45 -4.09
C TYR A 219 5.01 -18.60 -4.06
N ASN A 220 4.49 -19.78 -4.41
CA ASN A 220 3.06 -20.04 -4.31
C ASN A 220 2.55 -19.91 -2.87
N ASN A 221 3.31 -20.41 -1.89
CA ASN A 221 2.96 -20.27 -0.47
C ASN A 221 3.04 -18.82 0.02
N LEU A 222 4.03 -18.04 -0.43
CA LEU A 222 4.10 -16.61 -0.10
C LEU A 222 2.85 -15.87 -0.59
N LYS A 223 2.44 -16.12 -1.83
CA LYS A 223 1.23 -15.52 -2.40
C LYS A 223 -0.02 -15.89 -1.60
N LEU A 224 -0.16 -17.17 -1.23
CA LEU A 224 -1.28 -17.64 -0.40
C LEU A 224 -1.30 -16.98 1.00
N LEU A 225 -0.13 -16.76 1.60
CA LEU A 225 -0.02 -16.08 2.89
C LEU A 225 -0.44 -14.62 2.82
N GLU A 226 -0.04 -13.90 1.76
CA GLU A 226 -0.45 -12.52 1.52
C GLU A 226 -1.97 -12.41 1.33
N GLU A 227 -2.55 -13.25 0.46
CA GLU A 227 -4.01 -13.29 0.23
C GLU A 227 -4.79 -13.64 1.50
N SER A 228 -4.25 -14.52 2.35
CA SER A 228 -4.88 -14.88 3.64
C SER A 228 -4.88 -13.70 4.60
N ARG A 229 -3.76 -12.95 4.67
CA ARG A 229 -3.62 -11.80 5.56
C ARG A 229 -4.59 -10.67 5.16
N GLU A 230 -4.68 -10.38 3.86
CA GLU A 230 -5.62 -9.36 3.35
C GLU A 230 -7.08 -9.71 3.67
N LYS A 231 -7.46 -10.99 3.54
CA LYS A 231 -8.81 -11.45 3.91
C LYS A 231 -9.07 -11.30 5.41
N GLU A 232 -8.11 -11.63 6.26
CA GLU A 232 -8.24 -11.51 7.72
C GLU A 232 -8.39 -10.05 8.15
N GLU A 233 -7.60 -9.14 7.58
CA GLU A 233 -7.74 -7.70 7.81
C GLU A 233 -9.12 -7.20 7.38
N LYS A 234 -9.62 -7.66 6.21
CA LYS A 234 -10.94 -7.24 5.74
C LYS A 234 -12.08 -7.75 6.62
N ILE A 235 -11.99 -8.99 7.10
CA ILE A 235 -12.96 -9.56 8.03
C ILE A 235 -13.00 -8.73 9.32
N ARG A 236 -11.83 -8.39 9.88
CA ARG A 236 -11.73 -7.59 11.11
C ARG A 236 -12.35 -6.20 10.96
N GLU A 237 -12.16 -5.57 9.80
CA GLU A 237 -12.78 -4.28 9.50
C GLU A 237 -14.32 -4.38 9.48
N LEU A 238 -14.85 -5.40 8.80
CA LEU A 238 -16.30 -5.66 8.72
C LEU A 238 -16.90 -6.00 10.08
N GLU A 239 -16.18 -6.73 10.94
CA GLU A 239 -16.61 -7.01 12.32
C GLU A 239 -16.71 -5.73 13.15
N LEU A 240 -15.71 -4.84 13.06
CA LEU A 240 -15.73 -3.55 13.74
C LEU A 240 -16.90 -2.68 13.26
N GLU A 241 -17.16 -2.65 11.94
CA GLU A 241 -18.28 -1.93 11.36
C GLU A 241 -19.63 -2.51 11.83
N ALA A 242 -19.77 -3.84 11.86
CA ALA A 242 -20.96 -4.52 12.35
C ALA A 242 -21.21 -4.26 13.84
N VAL A 243 -20.16 -4.28 14.68
CA VAL A 243 -20.25 -3.94 16.10
C VAL A 243 -20.68 -2.50 16.29
N LYS A 244 -20.08 -1.54 15.57
CA LYS A 244 -20.50 -0.13 15.58
C LYS A 244 -21.96 0.00 15.18
N SER A 245 -22.36 -0.60 14.06
CA SER A 245 -23.74 -0.50 13.56
C SER A 245 -24.75 -1.06 14.55
N ARG A 246 -24.44 -2.19 15.22
CA ARG A 246 -25.31 -2.74 16.28
C ARG A 246 -25.41 -1.80 17.47
N TYR A 247 -24.28 -1.30 17.95
CA TYR A 247 -24.22 -0.35 19.05
C TYR A 247 -25.04 0.93 18.76
N PHE A 248 -24.89 1.52 17.58
CA PHE A 248 -25.67 2.68 17.16
C PHE A 248 -27.17 2.38 17.04
N SER A 249 -27.54 1.21 16.52
CA SER A 249 -28.95 0.81 16.45
C SER A 249 -29.57 0.65 17.83
N GLU A 250 -28.84 0.04 18.77
CA GLU A 250 -29.30 -0.18 20.15
C GLU A 250 -29.46 1.14 20.89
N ILE A 251 -28.48 2.04 20.77
CA ILE A 251 -28.58 3.41 21.26
C ILE A 251 -29.83 4.11 20.69
N LYS A 252 -30.10 3.95 19.41
CA LYS A 252 -31.24 4.62 18.76
C LYS A 252 -32.58 4.18 19.35
N HIS A 253 -32.72 2.89 19.67
CA HIS A 253 -33.89 2.37 20.37
C HIS A 253 -34.00 2.93 21.79
N LEU A 254 -32.90 2.89 22.57
CA LEU A 254 -32.87 3.43 23.94
C LEU A 254 -33.26 4.91 23.98
N VAL A 255 -32.78 5.71 23.03
CA VAL A 255 -33.14 7.12 22.93
C VAL A 255 -34.63 7.31 22.69
N HIS A 256 -35.23 6.55 21.76
CA HIS A 256 -36.66 6.65 21.49
C HIS A 256 -37.48 6.37 22.76
N ASP A 257 -37.08 5.36 23.53
CA ASP A 257 -37.75 4.97 24.76
C ASP A 257 -37.59 6.01 25.87
N LEU A 258 -36.46 6.73 25.92
CA LEU A 258 -36.22 7.85 26.85
C LEU A 258 -36.98 9.13 26.46
N LYS A 259 -37.25 9.37 25.18
CA LYS A 259 -37.99 10.56 24.72
C LYS A 259 -39.45 10.55 25.18
N THR A 260 -40.06 9.36 25.24
CA THR A 260 -41.47 9.17 25.62
C THR A 260 -41.81 9.65 27.04
N PRO A 261 -41.09 9.25 28.11
CA PRO A 261 -41.34 9.77 29.45
C PRO A 261 -41.01 11.26 29.58
N LEU A 262 -40.03 11.77 28.84
CA LEU A 262 -39.71 13.21 28.81
C LEU A 262 -40.87 14.07 28.31
N VAL A 263 -41.47 13.68 27.18
CA VAL A 263 -42.65 14.38 26.64
C VAL A 263 -43.81 14.34 27.64
N THR A 264 -43.98 13.21 28.35
CA THR A 264 -44.99 13.07 29.40
C THR A 264 -44.74 14.04 30.57
N ILE A 265 -43.49 14.13 31.05
CA ILE A 265 -43.08 15.05 32.13
C ILE A 265 -43.35 16.50 31.71
N GLN A 266 -42.99 16.89 30.48
CA GLN A 266 -43.22 18.23 29.96
C GLN A 266 -44.72 18.54 29.86
N GLY A 267 -45.51 17.62 29.31
CA GLY A 267 -46.96 17.79 29.18
C GLY A 267 -47.65 17.96 30.53
N LEU A 268 -47.34 17.11 31.51
CA LEU A 268 -47.92 17.19 32.86
C LEU A 268 -47.46 18.46 33.59
N SER A 269 -46.18 18.84 33.46
CA SER A 269 -45.66 20.09 34.04
C SER A 269 -46.39 21.31 33.48
N GLY A 270 -46.62 21.36 32.16
CA GLY A 270 -47.37 22.45 31.53
C GLY A 270 -48.84 22.50 31.95
N VAL A 271 -49.50 21.34 32.14
CA VAL A 271 -50.88 21.30 32.65
C VAL A 271 -50.98 21.83 34.08
N ILE A 272 -50.01 21.47 34.94
CA ILE A 272 -49.94 21.98 36.33
C ILE A 272 -49.76 23.49 36.31
N ASP A 273 -48.90 23.99 35.42
CA ASP A 273 -48.60 25.42 35.26
C ASP A 273 -49.84 26.24 34.85
N LEU A 274 -50.63 25.72 33.90
CA LEU A 274 -51.83 26.38 33.41
C LEU A 274 -53.00 26.35 34.41
N LYS A 275 -53.09 25.32 35.25
CA LYS A 275 -54.22 25.14 36.18
C LYS A 275 -54.02 25.77 37.55
N ILE A 276 -52.78 26.00 37.98
CA ILE A 276 -52.49 26.45 39.35
C ILE A 276 -51.87 27.84 39.35
N ASN A 277 -52.63 28.83 39.81
CA ASN A 277 -52.17 30.21 39.88
C ASN A 277 -51.37 30.49 41.16
N ASN A 278 -50.17 29.91 41.28
CA ASN A 278 -49.27 30.09 42.43
C ASN A 278 -47.82 30.32 41.97
N LYS A 279 -47.24 31.47 42.32
CA LYS A 279 -45.87 31.88 41.95
C LYS A 279 -44.78 30.86 42.30
N LYS A 280 -44.90 30.12 43.42
CA LYS A 280 -43.91 29.08 43.78
C LYS A 280 -44.03 27.85 42.89
N ILE A 281 -45.27 27.45 42.56
CA ILE A 281 -45.53 26.29 41.71
C ILE A 281 -45.07 26.56 40.28
N HIS A 282 -45.34 27.76 39.76
CA HIS A 282 -44.83 28.21 38.46
C HIS A 282 -43.29 28.10 38.36
N LYS A 283 -42.58 28.53 39.40
CA LYS A 283 -41.11 28.42 39.47
C LYS A 283 -40.61 26.96 39.52
N TYR A 284 -41.42 26.02 40.02
CA TYR A 284 -41.07 24.59 40.05
C TYR A 284 -41.39 23.90 38.72
N THR A 285 -42.54 24.17 38.11
CA THR A 285 -42.92 23.64 36.78
C THR A 285 -41.96 24.14 35.69
N GLU A 286 -41.51 25.38 35.76
CA GLU A 286 -40.48 25.93 34.86
C GLU A 286 -39.12 25.20 35.01
N LYS A 287 -38.71 24.89 36.25
CA LYS A 287 -37.50 24.09 36.51
C LYS A 287 -37.62 22.65 36.01
N ILE A 288 -38.78 22.02 36.15
CA ILE A 288 -39.04 20.66 35.66
C ILE A 288 -39.00 20.66 34.14
N SER A 289 -39.68 21.61 33.49
CA SER A 289 -39.73 21.73 32.03
C SER A 289 -38.34 21.96 31.45
N SER A 290 -37.58 22.92 31.99
CA SER A 290 -36.21 23.20 31.54
C SER A 290 -35.24 22.03 31.77
N SER A 291 -35.41 21.25 32.85
CA SER A 291 -34.60 20.05 33.08
C SER A 291 -34.93 18.92 32.10
N ALA A 292 -36.22 18.77 31.75
CA ALA A 292 -36.66 17.84 30.72
C ALA A 292 -36.16 18.25 29.32
N ASP A 293 -36.21 19.53 28.97
CA ASP A 293 -35.63 20.03 27.72
C ASP A 293 -34.13 19.75 27.62
N LYS A 294 -33.37 20.00 28.69
CA LYS A 294 -31.93 19.70 28.73
C LYS A 294 -31.64 18.21 28.50
N MET A 295 -32.43 17.32 29.09
CA MET A 295 -32.33 15.88 28.84
C MET A 295 -32.70 15.52 27.40
N GLY A 296 -33.80 16.06 26.86
CA GLY A 296 -34.22 15.84 25.48
C GLY A 296 -33.17 16.31 24.46
N GLN A 297 -32.50 17.42 24.75
CA GLN A 297 -31.38 17.87 23.94
C GLN A 297 -30.18 16.90 24.06
N MET A 298 -29.71 16.55 25.28
CA MET A 298 -28.60 15.60 25.50
C MET A 298 -28.81 14.28 24.73
N ILE A 299 -30.03 13.77 24.78
CA ILE A 299 -30.46 12.56 24.08
C ILE A 299 -30.44 12.74 22.56
N SER A 300 -30.80 13.94 22.08
CA SER A 300 -30.80 14.26 20.65
C SER A 300 -29.39 14.40 20.07
N GLU A 301 -28.34 14.78 20.83
CA GLU A 301 -26.96 14.72 20.33
C GLU A 301 -26.58 13.34 19.83
N ILE A 302 -27.02 12.32 20.57
CA ILE A 302 -26.61 10.94 20.38
C ILE A 302 -27.17 10.39 19.06
N LEU A 303 -28.25 10.99 18.52
CA LEU A 303 -28.99 10.48 17.36
C LEU A 303 -28.70 11.17 16.01
N TYR A 304 -28.38 12.46 16.00
CA TYR A 304 -28.48 13.29 14.78
C TYR A 304 -27.14 13.56 14.11
N GLU A 305 -26.32 12.53 13.90
CA GLU A 305 -24.93 12.67 13.44
C GLU A 305 -24.78 13.35 12.04
N ASP A 306 -25.67 13.11 11.07
CA ASP A 306 -25.26 13.25 9.65
C ASP A 306 -26.00 14.24 8.73
N LYS A 307 -27.11 14.88 9.13
CA LYS A 307 -27.82 15.82 8.22
C LYS A 307 -27.21 17.23 8.23
N LYS A 308 -26.34 17.51 7.27
CA LYS A 308 -25.79 18.85 7.00
C LYS A 308 -26.58 19.59 5.94
N ARG A 309 -26.65 20.91 6.05
CA ARG A 309 -27.19 21.81 5.02
C ARG A 309 -26.42 23.12 5.01
N LYS A 310 -26.51 23.88 3.92
CA LYS A 310 -25.95 25.24 3.86
C LYS A 310 -26.72 26.16 4.81
N ILE A 311 -26.02 26.82 5.72
CA ILE A 311 -26.55 27.81 6.66
C ILE A 311 -25.63 29.05 6.68
N SER A 312 -26.21 30.24 6.88
CA SER A 312 -25.42 31.44 7.12
C SER A 312 -24.94 31.50 8.58
N LEU A 313 -23.87 32.24 8.84
CA LEU A 313 -23.45 32.52 10.22
C LEU A 313 -24.50 33.32 10.99
N GLU A 314 -25.26 34.18 10.31
CA GLU A 314 -26.40 34.88 10.92
C GLU A 314 -27.47 33.91 11.44
N GLU A 315 -27.85 32.89 10.65
CA GLU A 315 -28.81 31.89 11.09
C GLU A 315 -28.27 31.10 12.30
N LEU A 316 -26.98 30.75 12.28
CA LEU A 316 -26.33 30.01 13.36
C LEU A 316 -26.28 30.83 14.65
N PHE A 317 -25.80 32.08 14.60
CA PHE A 317 -25.65 32.91 15.79
C PHE A 317 -26.99 33.39 16.35
N ASN A 318 -28.01 33.64 15.51
CA ASN A 318 -29.35 33.94 16.02
C ASN A 318 -29.95 32.73 16.76
N PHE A 319 -29.74 31.52 16.26
CA PHE A 319 -30.17 30.31 16.95
C PHE A 319 -29.44 30.12 18.30
N LEU A 320 -28.14 30.44 18.36
CA LEU A 320 -27.37 30.44 19.61
C LEU A 320 -27.90 31.45 20.64
N LYS A 321 -28.21 32.67 20.20
CA LYS A 321 -28.76 33.72 21.07
C LYS A 321 -30.07 33.29 21.73
N ILE A 322 -30.94 32.63 20.96
CA ILE A 322 -32.22 32.09 21.45
C ILE A 322 -31.98 30.96 22.47
N GLN A 323 -31.10 30.01 22.17
CA GLN A 323 -30.84 28.86 23.06
C GLN A 323 -30.18 29.24 24.39
N LEU A 324 -29.35 30.29 24.39
CA LEU A 324 -28.69 30.80 25.58
C LEU A 324 -29.57 31.75 26.41
N ALA A 325 -30.81 32.05 25.97
CA ALA A 325 -31.72 33.00 26.61
C ALA A 325 -31.03 34.33 26.99
N LEU A 326 -30.22 34.88 26.06
CA LEU A 326 -29.27 35.97 26.34
C LEU A 326 -29.88 37.31 26.76
N GLU A 327 -31.20 37.45 26.81
CA GLU A 327 -31.87 38.67 27.30
C GLU A 327 -31.49 39.01 28.76
N GLU A 328 -30.96 38.05 29.54
CA GLU A 328 -30.47 38.28 30.92
C GLU A 328 -28.92 38.39 31.07
N ILE A 329 -28.12 38.10 30.03
CA ILE A 329 -26.64 37.94 30.11
C ILE A 329 -25.89 38.89 29.13
N ASP A 330 -26.60 39.79 28.47
CA ASP A 330 -26.12 40.61 27.35
C ASP A 330 -24.85 41.44 27.66
N ASP A 331 -24.64 41.86 28.92
CA ASP A 331 -23.49 42.70 29.31
C ASP A 331 -22.11 42.00 29.21
N HIS A 332 -22.07 40.67 29.10
CA HIS A 332 -20.82 39.90 29.14
C HIS A 332 -20.41 39.25 27.82
N ILE A 333 -21.32 39.14 26.83
CA ILE A 333 -21.07 38.42 25.58
C ILE A 333 -21.17 39.38 24.40
N SER A 334 -20.13 39.43 23.58
CA SER A 334 -20.10 40.21 22.34
C SER A 334 -19.96 39.31 21.12
N PHE A 335 -20.70 39.62 20.06
CA PHE A 335 -20.64 38.92 18.77
C PHE A 335 -20.12 39.88 17.69
N ASP A 336 -19.04 39.50 17.01
CA ASP A 336 -18.43 40.24 15.90
C ASP A 336 -18.23 39.31 14.71
N TYR A 337 -19.14 39.34 13.73
CA TYR A 337 -19.08 38.41 12.59
C TYR A 337 -19.64 38.99 11.29
N ASP A 338 -19.15 38.47 10.16
CA ASP A 338 -19.76 38.70 8.85
C ASP A 338 -20.96 37.76 8.66
N ALA A 339 -22.17 38.34 8.64
CA ALA A 339 -23.44 37.65 8.50
C ALA A 339 -23.57 36.82 7.20
N ASN A 340 -22.86 37.21 6.14
CA ASN A 340 -23.00 36.62 4.80
C ASN A 340 -22.18 35.35 4.57
N LEU A 341 -21.37 34.94 5.54
CA LEU A 341 -20.54 33.74 5.43
C LEU A 341 -21.42 32.48 5.56
N ILE A 342 -21.18 31.51 4.68
CA ILE A 342 -21.97 30.28 4.58
C ILE A 342 -21.09 29.07 4.88
N ILE A 343 -21.63 28.16 5.69
CA ILE A 343 -21.07 26.85 5.99
C ILE A 343 -22.06 25.74 5.64
N GLU A 344 -21.55 24.56 5.32
CA GLU A 344 -22.37 23.34 5.28
C GLU A 344 -22.28 22.63 6.61
N ALA A 345 -23.37 22.68 7.39
CA ALA A 345 -23.37 22.18 8.76
C ALA A 345 -24.71 21.59 9.18
N ASN A 346 -24.63 20.67 10.14
CA ASN A 346 -25.77 20.31 10.96
C ASN A 346 -25.96 21.41 12.01
N LYS A 347 -26.93 22.30 11.75
CA LYS A 347 -27.19 23.49 12.60
C LYS A 347 -27.30 23.13 14.08
N VAL A 348 -28.00 22.06 14.43
CA VAL A 348 -28.26 21.69 15.82
C VAL A 348 -26.97 21.24 16.53
N ARG A 349 -26.21 20.31 15.93
CA ARG A 349 -24.95 19.82 16.53
C ARG A 349 -23.91 20.92 16.64
N LEU A 350 -23.72 21.72 15.57
CA LEU A 350 -22.75 22.80 15.58
C LEU A 350 -23.12 23.88 16.61
N SER A 351 -24.40 24.24 16.71
CA SER A 351 -24.86 25.19 17.74
C SER A 351 -24.56 24.68 19.13
N ARG A 352 -24.80 23.39 19.40
CA ARG A 352 -24.50 22.83 20.70
C ARG A 352 -23.01 22.78 21.01
N ALA A 353 -22.17 22.45 20.04
CA ALA A 353 -20.71 22.51 20.23
C ALA A 353 -20.28 23.94 20.61
N LEU A 354 -20.86 24.96 19.97
CA LEU A 354 -20.60 26.36 20.31
C LEU A 354 -21.14 26.73 21.71
N ILE A 355 -22.34 26.26 22.09
CA ILE A 355 -22.89 26.46 23.44
C ILE A 355 -22.00 25.81 24.50
N ASN A 356 -21.51 24.59 24.30
CA ASN A 356 -20.58 23.95 25.24
C ASN A 356 -19.32 24.80 25.47
N LEU A 357 -18.79 25.45 24.43
CA LEU A 357 -17.66 26.35 24.55
C LEU A 357 -18.03 27.66 25.28
N ILE A 358 -19.21 28.21 24.99
CA ILE A 358 -19.70 29.44 25.63
C ILE A 358 -20.01 29.20 27.12
N ASP A 359 -20.63 28.08 27.48
CA ASP A 359 -20.89 27.68 28.86
C ASP A 359 -19.60 27.47 29.64
N ASN A 360 -18.59 26.85 29.02
CA ASN A 360 -17.27 26.71 29.63
C ASN A 360 -16.62 28.09 29.87
N ALA A 361 -16.76 29.02 28.93
CA ALA A 361 -16.29 30.39 29.09
C ALA A 361 -17.06 31.14 30.20
N LEU A 362 -18.39 31.03 30.26
CA LEU A 362 -19.24 31.63 31.30
C LEU A 362 -18.89 31.11 32.71
N LYS A 363 -18.60 29.82 32.84
CA LYS A 363 -18.13 29.21 34.11
C LYS A 363 -16.73 29.67 34.51
N ALA A 364 -15.90 30.14 33.57
CA ALA A 364 -14.52 30.53 33.82
C ALA A 364 -14.36 32.01 34.17
N ILE A 365 -15.29 32.88 33.76
CA ILE A 365 -15.22 34.32 33.99
C ILE A 365 -15.68 34.71 35.40
N ASN A 366 -15.14 35.82 35.90
CA ASN A 366 -15.68 36.50 37.08
C ASN A 366 -16.77 37.48 36.64
N PHE A 367 -18.03 37.26 37.03
CA PHE A 367 -19.19 38.08 36.63
C PHE A 367 -19.04 39.60 36.84
N LYS A 368 -18.15 40.08 37.73
CA LYS A 368 -17.95 41.54 37.89
C LYS A 368 -17.12 42.21 36.77
N LYS A 369 -16.27 41.45 36.06
CA LYS A 369 -15.34 41.96 35.03
C LYS A 369 -15.24 41.07 33.79
N GLY A 370 -16.02 39.99 33.77
CA GLY A 370 -15.99 38.95 32.75
C GLY A 370 -16.43 39.47 31.40
N LYS A 371 -15.74 39.06 30.34
CA LYS A 371 -16.07 39.35 28.96
C LYS A 371 -15.76 38.15 28.09
N ILE A 372 -16.72 37.78 27.25
CA ILE A 372 -16.61 36.75 26.24
C ILE A 372 -16.81 37.44 24.89
N ASN A 373 -15.85 37.28 23.99
CA ASN A 373 -15.91 37.80 22.63
C ASN A 373 -15.94 36.62 21.65
N ILE A 374 -17.01 36.57 20.85
CA ILE A 374 -17.23 35.59 19.80
C ILE A 374 -17.03 36.30 18.47
N LYS A 375 -15.89 36.07 17.83
CA LYS A 375 -15.55 36.65 16.53
C LYS A 375 -15.61 35.60 15.42
N ALA A 376 -16.22 35.89 14.28
CA ALA A 376 -16.13 35.03 13.10
C ALA A 376 -15.71 35.80 11.85
N GLU A 377 -14.64 35.36 11.21
CA GLU A 377 -14.05 36.03 10.05
C GLU A 377 -13.64 35.02 8.97
N LYS A 378 -13.67 35.46 7.71
CA LYS A 378 -13.15 34.68 6.59
C LYS A 378 -11.63 34.67 6.62
N LEU A 379 -11.06 33.48 6.43
CA LEU A 379 -9.62 33.25 6.32
C LEU A 379 -9.36 32.33 5.12
N ASN A 380 -9.07 32.92 3.96
CA ASN A 380 -8.95 32.24 2.66
C ASN A 380 -10.22 31.43 2.34
N ASN A 381 -10.13 30.10 2.18
CA ASN A 381 -11.26 29.20 1.89
C ASN A 381 -11.88 28.60 3.17
N LYS A 382 -11.69 29.26 4.32
CA LYS A 382 -12.16 28.79 5.62
C LYS A 382 -12.81 29.92 6.39
N ILE A 383 -13.75 29.57 7.26
CA ILE A 383 -14.33 30.45 8.25
C ILE A 383 -13.66 30.16 9.59
N LYS A 384 -13.10 31.19 10.20
CA LYS A 384 -12.49 31.12 11.52
C LYS A 384 -13.47 31.69 12.54
N ILE A 385 -13.93 30.85 13.47
CA ILE A 385 -14.72 31.25 14.63
C ILE A 385 -13.80 31.23 15.85
N LEU A 386 -13.73 32.34 16.58
CA LEU A 386 -12.90 32.55 17.75
C LEU A 386 -13.79 32.90 18.94
N ILE A 387 -13.76 32.08 19.99
CA ILE A 387 -14.41 32.35 21.27
C ILE A 387 -13.31 32.66 22.26
N LYS A 388 -13.27 33.90 22.77
CA LYS A 388 -12.25 34.38 23.71
C LYS A 388 -12.91 34.84 25.00
N ASP A 389 -12.48 34.29 26.12
CA ASP A 389 -12.81 34.79 27.46
C ASP A 389 -11.61 35.45 28.15
N ASN A 390 -11.89 36.19 29.23
CA ASN A 390 -10.89 36.74 30.15
C ASN A 390 -10.98 36.07 31.54
N GLY A 391 -11.38 34.80 31.59
CA GLY A 391 -11.56 34.05 32.83
C GLY A 391 -10.25 33.55 33.44
N LYS A 392 -10.37 32.60 34.38
CA LYS A 392 -9.24 32.01 35.13
C LYS A 392 -8.18 31.30 34.27
N GLY A 393 -8.50 30.95 33.03
CA GLY A 393 -7.61 30.19 32.15
C GLY A 393 -7.46 28.71 32.55
N ILE A 394 -6.69 27.97 31.75
CA ILE A 394 -6.42 26.53 31.91
C ILE A 394 -4.91 26.35 32.18
N PRO A 395 -4.52 25.59 33.21
CA PRO A 395 -3.12 25.23 33.47
C PRO A 395 -2.45 24.52 32.27
N PRO A 396 -1.18 24.82 31.93
CA PRO A 396 -0.50 24.24 30.76
C PRO A 396 -0.43 22.71 30.76
N ASP A 397 -0.28 22.12 31.93
CA ASP A 397 -0.25 20.68 32.19
C ASP A 397 -1.60 19.99 31.88
N GLN A 398 -2.69 20.74 31.88
CA GLN A 398 -4.03 20.22 31.61
C GLN A 398 -4.45 20.34 30.14
N ILE A 399 -3.83 21.24 29.37
CA ILE A 399 -4.24 21.58 27.98
C ILE A 399 -4.25 20.36 27.05
N ASN A 400 -3.33 19.41 27.22
CA ASN A 400 -3.29 18.22 26.37
C ASN A 400 -4.43 17.24 26.69
N ASN A 401 -4.89 17.21 27.94
CA ASN A 401 -5.84 16.22 28.43
C ASN A 401 -7.30 16.70 28.32
N ILE A 402 -7.54 17.99 28.06
CA ILE A 402 -8.91 18.55 27.94
C ILE A 402 -9.75 17.91 26.82
N TRP A 403 -9.11 17.21 25.89
CA TRP A 403 -9.75 16.52 24.78
C TRP A 403 -10.13 15.07 25.10
N GLU A 404 -9.64 14.51 26.20
CA GLU A 404 -9.92 13.13 26.60
C GLU A 404 -11.35 12.98 27.10
N ILE A 405 -11.97 11.85 26.75
CA ILE A 405 -13.34 11.53 27.16
C ILE A 405 -13.39 11.41 28.69
N GLY A 406 -14.27 12.19 29.33
CA GLY A 406 -14.48 12.13 30.78
C GLY A 406 -13.52 13.02 31.59
N TYR A 407 -12.62 13.76 30.94
CA TYR A 407 -11.73 14.70 31.62
C TYR A 407 -12.51 15.93 32.12
N THR A 408 -12.45 16.20 33.43
CA THR A 408 -13.12 17.34 34.07
C THR A 408 -12.34 17.84 35.28
N THR A 409 -12.37 19.15 35.51
CA THR A 409 -11.81 19.79 36.72
C THR A 409 -12.90 20.14 37.73
N GLY A 410 -14.17 19.79 37.49
CA GLY A 410 -15.32 20.10 38.34
C GLY A 410 -16.12 18.86 38.70
N ILE A 411 -16.48 18.73 39.99
CA ILE A 411 -17.11 17.55 40.59
C ILE A 411 -18.52 17.25 40.00
N GLU A 412 -19.18 18.25 39.41
CA GLU A 412 -20.53 18.14 38.83
C GLU A 412 -20.56 18.05 37.28
N ASN A 413 -19.41 18.04 36.60
CA ASN A 413 -19.37 18.01 35.13
C ASN A 413 -19.00 16.61 34.60
N THR A 414 -19.65 16.17 33.52
CA THR A 414 -19.47 14.83 32.95
C THR A 414 -18.18 14.62 32.15
N GLY A 415 -17.41 15.70 31.89
CA GLY A 415 -16.17 15.63 31.09
C GLY A 415 -16.36 15.27 29.61
N LEU A 416 -17.60 15.27 29.11
CA LEU A 416 -17.93 14.94 27.71
C LEU A 416 -17.92 16.16 26.78
N GLY A 417 -17.96 17.37 27.34
CA GLY A 417 -18.25 18.60 26.59
C GLY A 417 -17.21 18.94 25.51
N LEU A 418 -15.91 18.94 25.84
CA LEU A 418 -14.85 19.32 24.89
C LEU A 418 -14.54 18.21 23.89
N HIS A 419 -14.66 16.95 24.28
CA HIS A 419 -14.58 15.82 23.35
C HIS A 419 -15.69 15.90 22.28
N PHE A 420 -16.94 16.12 22.69
CA PHE A 420 -18.06 16.32 21.77
C PHE A 420 -17.82 17.50 20.82
N VAL A 421 -17.28 18.61 21.31
CA VAL A 421 -16.94 19.78 20.48
C VAL A 421 -15.93 19.39 19.40
N LYS A 422 -14.89 18.64 19.75
CA LYS A 422 -13.87 18.18 18.81
C LYS A 422 -14.47 17.28 17.73
N GLU A 423 -15.26 16.29 18.14
CA GLU A 423 -15.94 15.35 17.24
C GLU A 423 -16.90 16.07 16.26
N VAL A 424 -17.70 17.02 16.76
CA VAL A 424 -18.59 17.82 15.92
C VAL A 424 -17.80 18.66 14.92
N ILE A 425 -16.71 19.31 15.34
CA ILE A 425 -15.95 20.18 14.43
C ILE A 425 -15.21 19.35 13.37
N GLU A 426 -14.61 18.23 13.75
CA GLU A 426 -13.92 17.32 12.84
C GLU A 426 -14.88 16.66 11.85
N SER A 427 -16.06 16.21 12.31
CA SER A 427 -17.10 15.68 11.41
C SER A 427 -17.60 16.72 10.41
N HIS A 428 -17.45 18.03 10.69
CA HIS A 428 -17.75 19.12 9.75
C HIS A 428 -16.56 19.50 8.85
N GLY A 429 -15.51 18.67 8.79
CA GLY A 429 -14.30 18.94 8.01
C GLY A 429 -13.43 20.07 8.57
N GLY A 430 -13.68 20.44 9.83
CA GLY A 430 -13.02 21.54 10.51
C GLY A 430 -11.86 21.11 11.42
N LYS A 431 -11.27 22.09 12.09
CA LYS A 431 -10.27 21.89 13.16
C LYS A 431 -10.56 22.81 14.33
N ILE A 432 -10.36 22.33 15.55
CA ILE A 432 -10.40 23.14 16.78
C ILE A 432 -9.04 23.14 17.47
N SER A 433 -8.67 24.28 18.06
CA SER A 433 -7.52 24.41 18.95
C SER A 433 -7.87 25.32 20.12
N ILE A 434 -7.31 25.03 21.30
CA ILE A 434 -7.46 25.87 22.50
C ILE A 434 -6.10 26.42 22.89
N GLU A 435 -6.01 27.74 23.05
CA GLU A 435 -4.88 28.44 23.63
C GLU A 435 -5.34 29.08 24.94
N SER A 436 -4.69 28.76 26.05
CA SER A 436 -5.04 29.31 27.36
C SER A 436 -3.81 29.71 28.15
N LYS A 437 -3.95 30.74 28.99
CA LYS A 437 -2.96 31.15 29.98
C LYS A 437 -3.67 31.40 31.30
N LEU A 438 -3.11 30.87 32.38
CA LEU A 438 -3.59 31.09 33.74
C LEU A 438 -3.78 32.60 34.00
N GLU A 439 -4.92 32.96 34.57
CA GLU A 439 -5.36 34.32 34.91
C GLU A 439 -5.44 35.32 33.74
N GLN A 440 -5.34 34.84 32.49
CA GLN A 440 -5.44 35.68 31.28
C GLN A 440 -6.60 35.28 30.36
N GLY A 441 -7.29 34.18 30.67
CA GLY A 441 -8.42 33.63 29.92
C GLY A 441 -8.05 32.59 28.87
N THR A 442 -9.05 32.14 28.13
CA THR A 442 -8.94 31.08 27.12
C THR A 442 -9.40 31.56 25.74
N LYS A 443 -8.80 31.00 24.69
CA LYS A 443 -9.17 31.20 23.29
C LYS A 443 -9.44 29.85 22.65
N ALA A 444 -10.70 29.59 22.30
CA ALA A 444 -11.08 28.47 21.45
C ALA A 444 -11.16 28.95 20.00
N LYS A 445 -10.35 28.37 19.12
CA LYS A 445 -10.27 28.69 17.70
C LYS A 445 -10.78 27.53 16.88
N ILE A 446 -11.80 27.77 16.08
CA ILE A 446 -12.46 26.81 15.21
C ILE A 446 -12.23 27.26 13.76
N LEU A 447 -11.87 26.32 12.90
CA LEU A 447 -11.70 26.51 11.46
C LEU A 447 -12.67 25.59 10.73
N LEU A 448 -13.62 26.13 9.98
CA LEU A 448 -14.57 25.39 9.16
C LEU A 448 -14.35 25.69 7.67
N PRO A 449 -14.63 24.75 6.74
CA PRO A 449 -14.62 25.05 5.32
C PRO A 449 -15.74 26.05 4.97
N GLU A 450 -15.39 27.08 4.19
CA GLU A 450 -16.39 28.00 3.63
C GLU A 450 -17.04 27.36 2.41
N VAL A 451 -18.34 27.59 2.24
CA VAL A 451 -19.05 27.24 1.00
C VAL A 451 -19.36 28.53 0.25
N SER A 452 -18.86 28.65 -0.98
CA SER A 452 -19.09 29.83 -1.84
C SER A 452 -20.58 30.08 -2.10
N LYS A 453 -20.94 31.37 -2.23
CA LYS A 453 -22.30 31.87 -2.40
C LYS A 453 -23.04 31.16 -3.55
N PHE A 454 -24.34 30.93 -3.32
CA PHE A 454 -25.35 30.62 -4.34
C PHE A 454 -25.25 31.63 -5.51
N GLU A 455 -25.01 31.15 -6.73
CA GLU A 455 -25.58 31.79 -7.91
C GLU A 455 -27.10 31.56 -7.83
N LYS A 456 -27.86 32.64 -7.65
CA LYS A 456 -29.29 32.64 -7.88
C LYS A 456 -29.44 32.39 -9.39
N ASN A 457 -29.77 31.17 -9.80
CA ASN A 457 -30.23 30.91 -11.16
C ASN A 457 -31.54 31.68 -11.36
N THR A 458 -31.44 32.93 -11.82
CA THR A 458 -32.50 33.59 -12.55
C THR A 458 -32.46 33.05 -13.97
N SER A 459 -33.14 31.94 -14.20
CA SER A 459 -33.55 31.53 -15.55
C SER A 459 -34.64 32.51 -16.01
N SER A 460 -34.23 33.40 -16.90
CA SER A 460 -35.08 34.12 -17.85
C SER A 460 -35.78 33.16 -18.81
#